data_AF-A0A2V9P7C9-F1
#
_entry.id   AF-A0A2V9P7C9-F1
#
_cell.length_a   1.000
_cell.length_b   1.000
_cell.length_c   1.000
_cell.angle_alpha   90.00
_cell.angle_beta   90.00
_cell.angle_gamma   90.00
#
_symmetry.space_group_name_H-M   'P 1'
#
loop_
_entity.id
_entity.type
_entity.pdbx_description
1 polymer ?
#
loop_
_entity_poly.entity_id
_entity_poly.type
_entity_poly.pdbx_seq_one_letter_code
_entity_poly.pdbx_strand_id
1 'polypeptide(L)'
;MQIFHRSANVISRASIYVGIFTAAFALWTCIQIQRSPYVTYAGIARPQPAPFSHQHHVAALGIDCRYCHTSVETSSFAGIPPTKTCMNC
;
A
#
# COMPACT_ATOMS: atom_id res chain seq x y z
N MET A 1 37.74 -20.23 40.61
CA MET A 1 37.72 -18.74 40.58
C MET A 1 36.50 -18.29 39.81
N GLN A 2 35.62 -17.51 40.43
CA GLN A 2 34.40 -17.01 39.79
C GLN A 2 34.75 -15.77 38.94
N ILE A 3 34.66 -15.90 37.62
CA ILE A 3 35.08 -14.86 36.66
C ILE A 3 34.01 -13.76 36.52
N PHE A 4 32.73 -14.10 36.69
CA PHE A 4 31.61 -13.15 36.54
C PHE A 4 30.81 -13.00 37.84
N HIS A 5 30.46 -11.77 38.19
CA HIS A 5 29.62 -11.45 39.34
C HIS A 5 28.18 -11.99 39.16
N ARG A 6 27.48 -12.36 40.24
CA ARG A 6 26.12 -12.95 40.19
C ARG A 6 25.10 -12.07 39.44
N SER A 7 25.29 -10.75 39.44
CA SER A 7 24.47 -9.80 38.67
C SER A 7 24.57 -10.00 37.16
N ALA A 8 25.64 -10.61 36.65
CA ALA A 8 25.81 -10.89 35.23
C ALA A 8 24.69 -11.77 34.66
N ASN A 9 24.13 -12.69 35.45
CA ASN A 9 22.98 -13.51 35.02
C ASN A 9 21.72 -12.67 34.83
N VAL A 10 21.49 -11.68 35.70
CA VAL A 10 20.34 -10.77 35.57
C VAL A 10 20.54 -9.85 34.36
N ILE A 11 21.73 -9.28 34.21
CA ILE A 11 22.07 -8.39 33.09
C ILE A 11 21.95 -9.12 31.75
N SER A 12 22.50 -10.34 31.65
CA SER A 12 22.43 -11.15 30.43
C SER A 12 20.99 -11.52 30.05
N ARG A 13 20.17 -11.93 31.02
CA ARG A 13 18.76 -12.24 30.74
C ARG A 13 17.99 -11.00 30.31
N ALA A 14 18.18 -9.88 31.02
CA ALA A 14 17.53 -8.63 30.69
C ALA A 14 17.91 -8.14 29.29
N SER A 15 19.20 -8.19 28.92
CA SER A 15 19.65 -7.74 27.61
C SER A 15 19.11 -8.59 26.46
N ILE A 16 19.00 -9.91 26.66
CA ILE A 16 18.39 -10.81 25.66
C ILE A 16 16.92 -10.45 25.43
N TYR A 17 16.13 -10.32 26.51
CA TYR A 17 14.72 -9.98 26.37
C TYR A 17 14.53 -8.60 25.71
N VAL A 18 15.26 -7.59 26.17
CA VAL A 18 15.21 -6.24 25.58
C VAL A 18 15.58 -6.28 24.10
N GLY A 19 16.63 -7.02 23.72
CA GLY A 19 17.03 -7.19 22.33
C GLY A 19 15.92 -7.80 21.47
N ILE A 20 15.30 -8.90 21.93
CA ILE A 20 14.22 -9.58 21.21
C ILE A 20 13.01 -8.66 21.05
N PHE A 21 12.56 -8.00 22.14
CA PHE A 21 11.38 -7.13 22.07
C PHE A 21 11.63 -5.90 21.19
N THR A 22 12.84 -5.33 21.25
CA THR A 22 13.21 -4.19 20.38
C THR A 22 13.20 -4.60 18.92
N ALA A 23 13.82 -5.74 18.59
CA ALA A 23 13.84 -6.26 17.21
C ALA A 23 12.44 -6.60 16.70
N ALA A 24 11.62 -7.27 17.53
CA ALA A 24 10.24 -7.60 17.19
C ALA A 24 9.39 -6.34 16.97
N PHE A 25 9.55 -5.33 17.83
CA PHE A 25 8.85 -4.06 17.68
C PHE A 25 9.28 -3.33 16.41
N ALA A 26 10.59 -3.26 16.12
CA ALA A 26 11.11 -2.65 14.90
C ALA A 26 10.61 -3.37 13.63
N LEU A 27 10.57 -4.70 13.64
CA LEU A 27 10.01 -5.46 12.52
C LEU A 27 8.51 -5.18 12.36
N TRP A 28 7.77 -5.18 13.47
CA TRP A 28 6.34 -4.88 13.45
C TRP A 28 6.05 -3.49 12.90
N THR A 29 6.77 -2.46 13.34
CA THR A 29 6.57 -1.09 12.82
C THR A 29 6.88 -1.00 11.33
N CYS A 30 7.98 -1.61 10.86
CA CYS A 30 8.31 -1.68 9.43
C CYS A 30 7.20 -2.33 8.61
N ILE A 31 6.64 -3.45 9.08
CA ILE A 31 5.53 -4.14 8.40
C ILE A 31 4.28 -3.25 8.38
N GLN A 32 3.95 -2.57 9.49
CA GLN A 32 2.79 -1.67 9.52
C GLN A 32 2.96 -0.50 8.56
N ILE A 33 4.14 0.13 8.51
CA ILE A 33 4.43 1.20 7.55
C ILE A 33 4.30 0.68 6.12
N GLN A 34 4.89 -0.48 5.81
CA GLN A 34 4.85 -1.06 4.47
C GLN A 34 3.43 -1.38 3.99
N ARG A 35 2.54 -1.78 4.92
CA ARG A 35 1.13 -2.09 4.62
C ARG A 35 0.22 -0.87 4.70
N SER A 36 0.73 0.28 5.14
CA SER A 36 -0.07 1.48 5.32
C SER A 36 -0.38 2.18 3.98
N PRO A 37 -1.50 2.92 3.89
CA PRO A 37 -1.82 3.77 2.73
C PRO A 37 -0.75 4.82 2.40
N TYR A 38 0.12 5.15 3.36
CA TYR A 38 1.21 6.10 3.17
C TYR A 38 2.17 5.65 2.07
N VAL A 39 2.47 4.35 1.97
CA VAL A 39 3.41 3.81 0.98
C VAL A 39 2.74 3.61 -0.39
N THR A 40 1.47 3.21 -0.41
CA THR A 40 0.72 2.96 -1.66
C THR A 40 0.09 4.23 -2.23
N TYR A 41 0.04 5.31 -1.46
CA TYR A 41 -0.70 6.54 -1.77
C TYR A 41 -2.19 6.32 -2.04
N ALA A 42 -2.77 5.27 -1.45
CA ALA A 42 -4.19 5.01 -1.57
C ALA A 42 -5.00 6.19 -1.02
N GLY A 43 -6.03 6.62 -1.76
CA GLY A 43 -6.86 7.77 -1.41
C GLY A 43 -6.29 9.14 -1.84
N ILE A 44 -5.07 9.20 -2.38
CA ILE A 44 -4.48 10.44 -2.89
C ILE A 44 -4.79 10.59 -4.38
N ALA A 45 -5.61 11.59 -4.71
CA ALA A 45 -5.86 11.95 -6.10
C ALA A 45 -4.57 12.45 -6.77
N ARG A 46 -4.25 11.91 -7.94
CA ARG A 46 -3.08 12.31 -8.73
C ARG A 46 -3.47 13.34 -9.79
N PRO A 47 -2.62 14.34 -10.07
CA PRO A 47 -2.85 15.25 -11.17
C PRO A 47 -2.80 14.47 -12.49
N GLN A 48 -3.79 14.71 -13.36
CA GLN A 48 -3.86 14.14 -14.69
C GLN A 48 -3.75 15.25 -15.73
N PRO A 49 -3.12 15.01 -16.90
CA PRO A 49 -3.00 16.01 -17.96
C PRO A 49 -4.36 16.56 -18.42
N ALA A 50 -5.36 15.68 -18.48
CA ALA A 50 -6.76 16.04 -18.63
C ALA A 50 -7.49 15.64 -17.33
N PRO A 51 -8.25 16.54 -16.69
CA PRO A 51 -8.99 16.21 -15.48
C PRO A 51 -10.15 15.27 -15.81
N PHE A 52 -9.96 13.97 -15.57
CA PHE A 52 -10.98 12.95 -15.77
C PHE A 52 -11.72 12.63 -14.45
N SER A 53 -13.05 12.62 -14.49
CA SER A 53 -13.91 12.29 -13.34
C SER A 53 -14.72 11.02 -13.58
N HIS A 54 -14.37 9.93 -12.88
CA HIS A 54 -15.17 8.71 -12.87
C HIS A 54 -16.58 8.94 -12.30
N GLN A 55 -16.72 9.85 -11.32
CA GLN A 55 -18.01 10.16 -10.72
C GLN A 55 -18.99 10.73 -11.76
N HIS A 56 -18.54 11.62 -12.64
CA HIS A 56 -19.39 12.16 -13.70
C HIS A 56 -19.82 11.06 -14.69
N HIS A 57 -18.87 10.27 -15.19
CA HIS A 57 -19.16 9.28 -16.22
C HIS A 57 -19.98 8.08 -15.71
N VAL A 58 -19.65 7.57 -14.52
CA VAL A 58 -20.30 6.36 -13.98
C VAL A 58 -21.55 6.71 -13.19
N ALA A 59 -21.45 7.60 -12.20
CA ALA A 59 -22.57 7.87 -11.30
C ALA A 59 -23.62 8.82 -11.91
N ALA A 60 -23.21 9.82 -12.69
CA ALA A 60 -24.15 10.78 -13.28
C ALA A 60 -24.69 10.33 -14.65
N LEU A 61 -23.84 9.80 -15.52
CA LEU A 61 -24.24 9.37 -16.87
C LEU A 61 -24.61 7.88 -16.98
N GLY A 62 -24.25 7.06 -15.99
CA GLY A 62 -24.56 5.62 -15.99
C GLY A 62 -23.74 4.80 -16.99
N ILE A 63 -22.57 5.29 -17.42
CA ILE A 63 -21.72 4.58 -18.38
C ILE A 63 -21.10 3.34 -17.71
N ASP A 64 -21.25 2.18 -18.35
CA ASP A 64 -20.66 0.92 -17.90
C ASP A 64 -19.12 0.95 -17.95
N CYS A 65 -18.46 0.37 -16.95
CA CYS A 65 -17.00 0.33 -16.84
C CYS A 65 -16.30 -0.21 -18.10
N ARG A 66 -16.92 -1.16 -18.79
CA ARG A 66 -16.38 -1.84 -19.98
C ARG A 66 -16.41 -0.96 -21.23
N TYR A 67 -17.16 0.13 -21.22
CA TYR A 67 -17.15 1.10 -22.32
C TYR A 67 -15.75 1.72 -22.50
N CYS A 68 -15.07 2.02 -21.39
CA CYS A 68 -13.71 2.55 -21.40
C CYS A 68 -12.64 1.46 -21.22
N HIS A 69 -12.86 0.51 -20.31
CA HIS A 69 -11.91 -0.56 -19.98
C HIS A 69 -12.26 -1.86 -20.70
N THR A 70 -12.11 -1.85 -22.02
CA THR A 70 -12.68 -2.88 -22.90
C THR A 70 -12.06 -4.27 -22.73
N SER A 71 -10.85 -4.38 -22.19
CA SER A 71 -10.15 -5.66 -22.01
C SER A 71 -10.35 -6.29 -20.63
N VAL A 72 -11.17 -5.69 -19.76
CA VAL A 72 -11.33 -6.14 -18.36
C VAL A 72 -11.83 -7.59 -18.23
N GLU A 73 -12.57 -8.10 -19.21
CA GLU A 73 -13.12 -9.48 -19.18
C GLU A 73 -12.20 -10.51 -19.85
N THR A 74 -11.21 -10.07 -20.64
CA THR A 74 -10.43 -10.95 -21.53
C THR A 74 -8.93 -10.89 -21.33
N SER A 75 -8.44 -9.93 -20.55
CA SER A 75 -7.01 -9.69 -20.32
C SER A 75 -6.70 -9.55 -18.83
N SER A 76 -5.46 -9.85 -18.44
CA SER A 76 -4.95 -9.55 -17.10
C SER A 76 -4.75 -8.05 -16.84
N PHE A 77 -4.85 -7.22 -17.87
CA PHE A 77 -4.75 -5.77 -17.81
C PHE A 77 -5.97 -5.12 -18.48
N ALA A 78 -6.69 -4.29 -17.73
CA ALA A 78 -7.92 -3.65 -18.18
C ALA A 78 -7.71 -2.52 -19.22
N GLY A 79 -6.47 -2.06 -19.42
CA GLY A 79 -6.15 -1.00 -20.37
C GLY A 79 -6.61 0.40 -19.93
N ILE A 80 -6.09 1.42 -20.61
CA ILE A 80 -6.61 2.79 -20.58
C ILE A 80 -7.25 3.06 -21.95
N PRO A 81 -8.43 3.69 -22.03
CA PRO A 81 -9.09 3.93 -23.30
C PRO A 81 -8.23 4.80 -24.24
N PRO A 82 -8.26 4.57 -25.56
CA PRO A 82 -7.66 5.48 -26.51
C PRO A 82 -8.43 6.80 -26.58
N THR A 83 -7.79 7.87 -27.03
CA THR A 83 -8.43 9.19 -27.21
C THR A 83 -9.71 9.13 -28.03
N LYS A 84 -9.80 8.20 -29.00
CA LYS A 84 -11.01 7.99 -29.81
C LYS A 84 -12.26 7.74 -28.94
N THR A 85 -12.15 6.98 -27.86
CA THR A 85 -13.27 6.72 -26.95
C THR A 85 -13.77 8.01 -26.30
N CYS A 86 -12.85 8.91 -25.94
CA CYS A 86 -13.18 10.23 -25.37
C CYS A 86 -13.85 11.16 -26.40
N MET A 87 -13.57 10.97 -27.69
CA MET A 87 -14.10 11.79 -28.79
C MET A 87 -15.43 11.26 -29.38
N ASN A 88 -16.05 10.26 -28.76
CA ASN A 88 -17.33 9.69 -29.22
C ASN A 88 -18.56 10.50 -28.75
N CYS A 89 -18.39 11.46 -27.85
CA CYS A 89 -19.42 12.36 -27.33
C CYS A 89 -19.01 13.81 -27.61
#